data_AF-A0A6I1VXJ3-F1
#
_entry.id   AF-A0A6I1VXJ3-F1
#
_cell.length_a   1.000
_cell.length_b   1.000
_cell.length_c   1.000
_cell.angle_alpha   90.00
_cell.angle_beta   90.00
_cell.angle_gamma   90.00
#
_symmetry.space_group_name_H-M   'P 1'
#
loop_
_entity.id
_entity.type
_entity.pdbx_description
1 polymer ?
#
loop_
_entity_poly.entity_id
_entity_poly.type
_entity_poly.pdbx_seq_one_letter_code
_entity_poly.pdbx_strand_id
1 'polypeptide(L)' 'SQKMLDKVEAIARERGCCKITLEVLEGNPVAQGSYRKFGFSAGQLDPAHGRMLFWNKPL' A
#
# COMPACT_ATOMS: atom_id res chain seq x y z
N SER A 1 -11.79 11.50 -2.94
CA SER A 1 -11.13 11.73 -1.64
C SER A 1 -9.77 11.07 -1.65
N GLN A 2 -8.73 11.77 -2.12
CA GLN A 2 -7.33 11.29 -2.08
C GLN A 2 -6.42 12.22 -1.26
N LYS A 3 -6.94 13.39 -0.85
CA LYS A 3 -6.21 14.42 -0.08
C LYS A 3 -5.50 13.88 1.18
N MET A 4 -6.09 12.87 1.83
CA MET A 4 -5.45 12.21 2.97
C MET A 4 -4.22 11.41 2.54
N LEU A 5 -4.33 10.61 1.47
CA LEU A 5 -3.22 9.84 0.93
C LEU A 5 -2.11 10.76 0.38
N ASP A 6 -2.47 11.85 -0.28
CA ASP A 6 -1.51 12.89 -0.72
C ASP A 6 -0.71 13.44 0.47
N LYS A 7 -1.40 13.75 1.57
CA LYS A 7 -0.75 14.29 2.78
C LYS A 7 0.14 13.24 3.45
N VAL A 8 -0.29 11.99 3.49
CA VAL A 8 0.51 10.88 4.02
C VAL A 8 1.77 10.68 3.17
N GLU A 9 1.67 10.72 1.85
CA GLU A 9 2.82 10.62 0.96
C GLU A 9 3.81 11.78 1.15
N ALA A 10 3.31 13.01 1.28
CA ALA A 10 4.15 14.18 1.56
C ALA A 10 4.96 14.00 2.86
N ILE A 11 4.33 13.54 3.94
CA ILE A 11 5.00 13.29 5.22
C ILE A 11 5.99 12.13 5.10
N ALA A 12 5.64 11.06 4.38
CA ALA A 12 6.54 9.92 4.17
C ALA A 12 7.82 10.34 3.45
N ARG A 13 7.70 11.19 2.42
CA ARG A 13 8.85 11.76 1.68
C ARG A 13 9.71 12.66 2.57
N GLU A 14 9.09 13.55 3.35
CA GLU A 14 9.80 14.41 4.31
C GLU A 14 10.62 13.61 5.33
N ARG A 15 10.09 12.46 5.77
CA ARG A 15 10.75 11.56 6.73
C ARG A 15 11.76 10.60 6.08
N GLY A 16 11.96 10.66 4.76
CA GLY A 16 12.87 9.75 4.05
C GLY A 16 12.38 8.30 3.98
N CYS A 17 11.07 8.05 4.10
CA CYS A 17 10.50 6.72 3.94
C CYS A 17 10.61 6.26 2.47
N CYS A 18 10.95 4.99 2.26
CA CYS A 18 11.15 4.43 0.92
C CYS A 18 9.89 3.80 0.31
N LYS A 19 8.82 3.58 1.08
CA LYS A 19 7.53 3.04 0.61
C LYS A 19 6.40 3.27 1.61
N ILE A 20 5.17 3.15 1.13
CA ILE A 20 3.95 3.11 1.93
C ILE A 20 3.24 1.79 1.62
N THR A 21 2.84 1.05 2.65
CA THR A 21 2.08 -0.19 2.53
C THR A 21 0.72 -0.02 3.19
N LEU A 22 -0.32 -0.59 2.59
CA LEU A 22 -1.65 -0.64 3.18
C LEU A 22 -2.24 -2.04 3.04
N GLU A 23 -3.11 -2.40 3.96
CA GLU A 23 -3.93 -3.61 3.90
C GLU A 23 -5.34 -3.23 3.48
N VAL A 24 -5.93 -4.00 2.57
CA VAL A 24 -7.30 -3.80 2.11
C VAL A 24 -7.98 -5.15 1.97
N LEU A 25 -9.22 -5.24 2.45
CA LEU A 25 -10.01 -6.46 2.34
C LEU A 25 -10.36 -6.76 0.87
N GLU A 26 -10.29 -8.04 0.49
CA GLU A 26 -10.66 -8.50 -0.85
C GLU A 26 -12.12 -8.14 -1.18
N GLY A 27 -13.02 -8.22 -0.19
CA GLY A 27 -14.43 -7.85 -0.33
C GLY A 27 -14.72 -6.34 -0.38
N ASN A 28 -13.71 -5.47 -0.48
CA ASN A 28 -13.88 -4.02 -0.55
C ASN A 28 -13.39 -3.42 -1.88
N PRO A 29 -14.14 -3.63 -2.99
CA PRO A 29 -13.73 -3.16 -4.31
C PRO A 29 -13.67 -1.64 -4.43
N VAL A 30 -14.48 -0.92 -3.64
CA VAL A 30 -14.50 0.55 -3.60
C VAL A 30 -13.18 1.09 -3.06
N ALA A 31 -12.71 0.57 -1.91
CA ALA A 31 -11.43 0.96 -1.34
C ALA A 31 -10.26 0.55 -2.24
N GLN A 32 -10.26 -0.69 -2.74
CA GLN A 32 -9.25 -1.16 -3.69
C GLN A 32 -9.16 -0.26 -4.93
N GLY A 33 -10.29 0.13 -5.50
CA GLY A 33 -10.33 1.04 -6.65
C GLY A 33 -9.73 2.41 -6.32
N SER A 34 -10.00 2.95 -5.13
CA SER A 34 -9.40 4.21 -4.67
C SER A 34 -7.88 4.10 -4.50
N TYR A 35 -7.39 3.01 -3.91
CA TYR A 35 -5.95 2.80 -3.70
C TYR A 35 -5.19 2.52 -4.99
N ARG A 36 -5.77 1.74 -5.92
CA ARG A 36 -5.20 1.52 -7.26
C ARG A 36 -5.06 2.83 -8.03
N LYS A 37 -6.08 3.71 -7.96
CA LYS A 37 -6.02 5.05 -8.59
C LYS A 37 -4.91 5.93 -8.01
N PHE A 38 -4.51 5.69 -6.77
CA PHE A 38 -3.41 6.41 -6.11
C PHE A 38 -2.03 5.78 -6.38
N GLY A 39 -1.96 4.63 -7.07
CA GLY A 39 -0.70 3.97 -7.42
C GLY A 39 -0.29 2.80 -6.52
N PHE A 40 -1.13 2.40 -5.56
CA PHE A 40 -0.91 1.15 -4.83
C PHE A 40 -1.11 -0.06 -5.76
N SER A 41 -0.21 -1.02 -5.66
CA SER A 41 -0.24 -2.28 -6.43
C SER A 41 -0.02 -3.48 -5.52
N ALA A 42 -0.42 -4.66 -5.99
CA ALA A 42 -0.12 -5.90 -5.29
C ALA A 42 1.39 -6.09 -5.24
N GLY A 43 1.92 -6.34 -4.03
CA GLY A 43 3.34 -6.24 -3.70
C GLY A 43 4.25 -7.18 -4.49
N GLN A 44 4.69 -6.72 -5.66
CA GLN A 44 5.88 -7.25 -6.32
C GLN A 44 6.94 -6.15 -6.32
N LEU A 45 7.88 -6.26 -5.38
CA LEU A 45 8.96 -5.28 -5.22
C LEU A 45 10.06 -5.49 -6.28
N ASP A 46 10.32 -6.75 -6.64
CA ASP A 46 11.34 -7.14 -7.63
C ASP A 46 11.06 -8.58 -8.10
N PRO A 47 10.92 -8.85 -9.42
CA PRO A 47 10.80 -10.21 -9.95
C PRO A 47 11.94 -11.16 -9.54
N ALA A 48 13.15 -10.65 -9.27
CA ALA A 48 14.31 -11.44 -8.89
C ALA A 48 14.30 -11.91 -7.43
N HIS A 49 13.63 -11.17 -6.53
CA HIS A 49 13.63 -11.43 -5.09
C HIS A 49 12.31 -12.02 -4.58
N GLY A 50 11.38 -12.35 -5.48
CA GLY A 50 10.09 -12.94 -5.15
C GLY A 50 9.04 -11.93 -4.66
N ARG A 51 7.95 -12.44 -4.11
CA ARG A 51 6.82 -11.63 -3.61
C ARG A 51 6.99 -11.35 -2.12
N MET A 52 6.53 -10.19 -1.66
CA MET A 52 6.42 -9.93 -0.22
C MET A 52 5.38 -10.87 0.39
N LEU A 53 5.74 -11.53 1.49
CA LEU A 53 4.83 -12.39 2.24
C LEU A 53 4.20 -11.61 3.39
N PHE A 54 2.89 -11.77 3.58
CA PHE A 54 2.15 -11.19 4.69
C PHE A 54 1.67 -12.31 5.61
N TRP A 55 2.21 -12.39 6.82
CA TRP A 55 1.95 -13.49 7.77
C TRP A 55 1.20 -12.96 8.98
N ASN A 56 0.15 -13.67 9.40
CA ASN A 56 -0.64 -13.36 10.58
C ASN A 56 -0.70 -14.59 11.49
N LYS A 57 -0.57 -14.41 12.80
CA LYS A 57 -0.75 -15.47 13.80
C LYS A 57 -1.71 -14.98 14.89
N PRO A 58 -2.94 -15.52 14.98
CA PRO A 58 -3.81 -15.25 16.12
C PRO A 58 -3.21 -15.87 17.39
N LEU A 59 -3.50 -15.26 18.55
CA LEU A 59 -3.15 -15.80 19.88
C LEU A 59 -4.31 -16.63 20.42
#